data_AF-A0A9P5LFD8-F1
#
_entry.id   AF-A0A9P5LFD8-F1
#
_cell.length_a   1.000
_cell.length_b   1.000
_cell.length_c   1.000
_cell.angle_alpha   90.00
_cell.angle_beta   90.00
_cell.angle_gamma   90.00
#
_symmetry.space_group_name_H-M   'P 1'
#
loop_
_entity.id
_entity.type
_entity.pdbx_description
1 polymer ?
#
loop_
_entity_poly.entity_id
_entity_poly.type
_entity_poly.pdbx_seq_one_letter_code
_entity_poly.pdbx_strand_id
1 'polypeptide(L)'
;MLLDASARSITDQTNGAYEERFKDEVHPAFSSLHFPDDGLFMRLNGYPLKDGKYGAPGRRSLHSIQEIIFCLTRSERARNDMQTNIEGHSATIDLIFLPFNDRMASKHEYRVYCSPGKGAIAAVSQYCWHKPWIFSSLQSEEMNKTADAIWNGIVGIHQQIIGDLDRTNELDALLLKQGYTFDVFYNKEKGTSALVDLNVFGATSGCRSSLFHWIEDLTLLYGDEEEVEFNVTVENQGGAGILSTCFL
;
A
#
# COMPACT_ATOMS: atom_id res chain seq x y z
N MET A 1 -4.54 -20.69 -15.82
CA MET A 1 -3.08 -20.94 -15.90
C MET A 1 -2.27 -20.22 -14.82
N LEU A 2 -2.18 -18.87 -14.81
CA LEU A 2 -1.38 -18.15 -13.79
C LEU A 2 -1.83 -18.45 -12.34
N LEU A 3 -3.14 -18.50 -12.12
CA LEU A 3 -3.71 -18.90 -10.82
C LEU A 3 -3.38 -20.35 -10.45
N ASP A 4 -3.52 -21.29 -11.40
CA ASP A 4 -3.20 -22.71 -11.19
C ASP A 4 -1.72 -22.91 -10.85
N ALA A 5 -0.84 -22.13 -11.48
CA ALA A 5 0.58 -22.11 -11.17
C ALA A 5 0.85 -21.50 -9.79
N SER A 6 0.10 -20.46 -9.39
CA SER A 6 0.22 -19.87 -8.06
C SER A 6 -0.20 -20.83 -6.95
N ALA A 7 -1.30 -21.57 -7.14
CA ALA A 7 -1.83 -22.52 -6.18
C ALA A 7 -0.90 -23.71 -5.94
N ARG A 8 -0.02 -24.01 -6.91
CA ARG A 8 0.93 -25.14 -6.88
C ARG A 8 2.37 -24.71 -6.57
N SER A 9 2.64 -23.42 -6.42
CA SER A 9 3.96 -22.89 -6.06
C SER A 9 4.16 -22.98 -4.55
N ILE A 10 4.36 -24.21 -4.06
CA ILE A 10 4.54 -24.51 -2.62
C ILE A 10 6.03 -24.39 -2.20
N THR A 11 6.96 -24.16 -3.15
CA THR A 11 8.41 -24.00 -2.89
C THR A 11 9.00 -22.84 -3.69
N ASP A 12 10.23 -22.43 -3.38
CA ASP A 12 10.93 -21.31 -4.03
C ASP A 12 11.29 -21.55 -5.53
N GLN A 13 10.76 -22.58 -6.18
CA GLN A 13 10.94 -22.85 -7.61
C GLN A 13 9.63 -22.72 -8.40
N THR A 14 9.70 -22.18 -9.62
CA THR A 14 8.59 -22.25 -10.59
C THR A 14 8.33 -23.72 -10.92
N ASN A 15 7.06 -24.11 -10.97
CA ASN A 15 6.73 -25.48 -11.37
C ASN A 15 7.04 -25.64 -12.87
N GLY A 16 8.07 -26.43 -13.18
CA GLY A 16 8.54 -26.69 -14.55
C GLY A 16 7.45 -27.14 -15.51
N ALA A 17 6.34 -27.72 -15.02
CA ALA A 17 5.19 -28.10 -15.82
C ALA A 17 4.48 -26.91 -16.52
N TYR A 18 4.70 -25.68 -16.07
CA TYR A 18 4.11 -24.48 -16.66
C TYR A 18 5.11 -23.62 -17.44
N GLU A 19 6.41 -23.90 -17.39
CA GLU A 19 7.44 -23.03 -17.98
C GLU A 19 7.30 -22.93 -19.51
N GLU A 20 7.10 -24.06 -20.19
CA GLU A 20 6.90 -24.08 -21.64
C GLU A 20 5.62 -23.33 -22.04
N ARG A 21 4.53 -23.53 -21.29
CA ARG A 21 3.27 -22.81 -21.52
C ARG A 21 3.37 -21.32 -21.25
N PHE A 22 4.11 -20.90 -20.23
CA PHE A 22 4.36 -19.49 -19.99
C PHE A 22 5.10 -18.86 -21.16
N LYS A 23 6.13 -19.55 -21.67
CA LYS A 23 6.92 -19.07 -22.81
C LYS A 23 6.07 -18.87 -24.06
N ASP A 24 5.11 -19.76 -24.31
CA ASP A 24 4.29 -19.70 -25.53
C ASP A 24 3.05 -18.80 -25.38
N GLU A 25 2.39 -18.81 -24.22
CA GLU A 25 1.09 -18.15 -24.03
C GLU A 25 1.17 -16.81 -23.28
N VAL A 26 2.19 -16.59 -22.44
CA VAL A 26 2.27 -15.42 -21.54
C VAL A 26 3.40 -14.47 -21.92
N HIS A 27 4.59 -14.97 -22.26
CA HIS A 27 5.72 -14.12 -22.66
C HIS A 27 5.38 -13.16 -23.82
N PRO A 28 4.63 -13.57 -24.88
CA PRO A 28 4.31 -12.66 -25.98
C PRO A 28 3.56 -11.40 -25.53
N ALA A 29 2.73 -11.48 -24.48
CA ALA A 29 1.99 -10.35 -23.94
C ALA A 29 2.90 -9.26 -23.34
N PHE A 30 4.14 -9.61 -23.00
CA PHE A 30 5.12 -8.70 -22.41
C PHE A 30 6.26 -8.33 -23.36
N SER A 31 6.21 -8.79 -24.62
CA SER A 31 7.29 -8.62 -25.59
C SER A 31 7.60 -7.16 -25.96
N SER A 32 6.63 -6.26 -25.76
CA SER A 32 6.78 -4.82 -25.99
C SER A 32 7.31 -4.04 -24.78
N LEU A 33 7.46 -4.68 -23.61
CA LEU A 33 7.96 -4.00 -22.42
C LEU A 33 9.43 -3.67 -22.54
N HIS A 34 9.75 -2.40 -22.27
CA HIS A 34 11.11 -1.94 -22.08
C HIS A 34 11.45 -1.96 -20.59
N PHE A 35 12.59 -2.54 -20.22
CA PHE A 35 13.08 -2.60 -18.85
C PHE A 35 14.19 -1.56 -18.65
N PRO A 36 13.94 -0.47 -17.90
CA PRO A 36 14.97 0.49 -17.54
C PRO A 36 16.03 -0.13 -16.62
N ASP A 37 17.18 0.54 -16.49
CA ASP A 37 18.26 0.12 -15.59
C ASP A 37 17.79 0.04 -14.12
N ASP A 38 16.94 0.97 -13.70
CA ASP A 38 16.32 0.97 -12.35
C ASP A 38 15.20 -0.08 -12.20
N GLY A 39 14.74 -0.64 -13.32
CA GLY A 39 13.66 -1.61 -13.39
C GLY A 39 12.26 -1.01 -13.41
N LEU A 40 11.26 -1.89 -13.36
CA LEU A 40 9.84 -1.55 -13.38
C LEU A 40 9.19 -1.87 -12.04
N PHE A 41 8.22 -1.04 -11.68
CA PHE A 41 7.20 -1.33 -10.69
C PHE A 41 5.95 -1.86 -11.41
N MET A 42 5.34 -2.92 -10.85
CA MET A 42 4.11 -3.51 -11.37
C MET A 42 2.99 -3.42 -10.35
N ARG A 43 1.80 -3.03 -10.79
CA ARG A 43 0.55 -3.15 -10.03
C ARG A 43 -0.55 -3.76 -10.89
N LEU A 44 -1.50 -4.40 -10.21
CA LEU A 44 -2.80 -4.75 -10.78
C LEU A 44 -3.78 -3.60 -10.49
N ASN A 45 -5.01 -3.71 -10.99
CA ASN A 45 -6.05 -2.71 -10.76
C ASN A 45 -6.26 -2.46 -9.26
N GLY A 46 -6.46 -3.51 -8.46
CA GLY A 46 -6.73 -3.39 -7.03
C GLY A 46 -5.51 -3.24 -6.13
N TYR A 47 -4.33 -3.73 -6.55
CA TYR A 47 -3.20 -3.84 -5.61
C TYR A 47 -1.81 -3.61 -6.23
N PRO A 48 -0.94 -2.83 -5.56
CA PRO A 48 0.48 -2.85 -5.83
C PRO A 48 1.10 -4.17 -5.31
N LEU A 49 2.02 -4.75 -6.08
CA LEU A 49 2.65 -6.04 -5.73
C LEU A 49 3.85 -5.88 -4.79
N LYS A 50 3.62 -5.20 -3.66
CA LYS A 50 4.65 -4.93 -2.64
C LYS A 50 5.12 -6.18 -1.91
N ASP A 51 4.35 -7.28 -1.97
CA ASP A 51 4.65 -8.60 -1.42
C ASP A 51 5.28 -9.56 -2.46
N GLY A 52 5.49 -9.08 -3.69
CA GLY A 52 6.14 -9.86 -4.73
C GLY A 52 7.52 -10.34 -4.28
N LYS A 53 7.78 -11.64 -4.40
CA LYS A 53 9.15 -12.15 -4.33
C LYS A 53 9.83 -11.80 -5.65
N TYR A 54 11.05 -11.28 -5.60
CA TYR A 54 11.86 -10.99 -6.78
C TYR A 54 12.91 -12.11 -6.94
N GLY A 55 13.45 -12.27 -8.15
CA GLY A 55 14.42 -13.33 -8.45
C GLY A 55 15.72 -13.27 -7.63
N ALA A 56 15.96 -12.19 -6.89
CA ALA A 56 17.09 -12.01 -5.98
C ALA A 56 16.64 -11.41 -4.62
N PRO A 57 17.24 -11.82 -3.48
CA PRO A 57 16.96 -11.22 -2.18
C PRO A 57 17.21 -9.70 -2.18
N GLY A 58 16.26 -8.93 -1.65
CA GLY A 58 16.38 -7.47 -1.53
C GLY A 58 16.12 -6.66 -2.81
N ARG A 59 15.98 -7.32 -3.97
CA ARG A 59 15.50 -6.67 -5.21
C ARG A 59 14.03 -6.25 -5.01
N ARG A 60 13.68 -5.06 -5.52
CA ARG A 60 12.36 -4.42 -5.35
C ARG A 60 11.73 -3.95 -6.67
N SER A 61 12.39 -4.25 -7.79
CA SER A 61 11.99 -3.85 -9.14
C SER A 61 12.17 -5.00 -10.12
N LEU A 62 11.45 -4.93 -11.24
CA LEU A 62 11.39 -5.94 -12.28
C LEU A 62 12.29 -5.55 -13.44
N HIS A 63 13.17 -6.44 -13.86
CA HIS A 63 14.10 -6.27 -14.98
C HIS A 63 13.92 -7.33 -16.07
N SER A 64 12.94 -8.21 -15.92
CA SER A 64 12.65 -9.24 -16.92
C SER A 64 11.21 -9.73 -16.88
N ILE A 65 10.76 -10.33 -17.99
CA ILE A 65 9.48 -11.04 -18.09
C ILE A 65 9.40 -12.19 -17.09
N GLN A 66 10.52 -12.88 -16.84
CA GLN A 66 10.56 -13.96 -15.86
C GLN A 66 10.23 -13.46 -14.45
N GLU A 67 10.77 -12.31 -14.06
CA GLU A 67 10.46 -11.69 -12.77
C GLU A 67 9.00 -11.25 -12.68
N ILE A 68 8.38 -10.79 -13.78
CA ILE A 68 6.95 -10.50 -13.85
C ILE A 68 6.12 -11.75 -13.53
N ILE A 69 6.38 -12.85 -14.25
CA ILE A 69 5.66 -14.12 -14.08
C ILE A 69 5.85 -14.65 -12.66
N PHE A 70 7.08 -14.59 -12.15
CA PHE A 70 7.41 -15.01 -10.80
C PHE A 70 6.66 -14.17 -9.75
N CYS A 71 6.58 -12.85 -9.94
CA CYS A 71 5.81 -11.98 -9.06
C CYS A 71 4.31 -12.31 -9.09
N LEU A 72 3.73 -12.49 -10.29
CA LEU A 72 2.30 -12.81 -10.46
C LEU A 72 1.91 -14.18 -9.88
N THR A 73 2.81 -15.15 -9.96
CA THR A 73 2.57 -16.52 -9.45
C THR A 73 2.84 -16.67 -7.96
N ARG A 74 3.52 -15.71 -7.31
CA ARG A 74 3.92 -15.82 -5.89
C ARG A 74 3.32 -14.77 -4.97
N SER A 75 2.90 -13.64 -5.51
CA SER A 75 2.23 -12.61 -4.71
C SER A 75 0.84 -13.09 -4.30
N GLU A 76 0.53 -12.97 -3.02
CA GLU A 76 -0.80 -13.21 -2.51
C GLU A 76 -1.77 -12.15 -3.02
N ARG A 77 -1.31 -10.89 -3.11
CA ARG A 77 -2.10 -9.81 -3.69
C ARG A 77 -2.45 -10.08 -5.16
N ALA A 78 -1.49 -10.54 -5.96
CA ALA A 78 -1.74 -10.89 -7.35
C ALA A 78 -2.77 -12.02 -7.47
N ARG A 79 -2.60 -13.10 -6.69
CA ARG A 79 -3.54 -14.23 -6.69
C ARG A 79 -4.94 -13.80 -6.28
N ASN A 80 -5.09 -13.01 -5.22
CA ASN A 80 -6.40 -12.57 -4.74
C ASN A 80 -7.07 -11.67 -5.77
N ASP A 81 -6.35 -10.71 -6.37
CA ASP A 81 -6.88 -9.84 -7.41
C ASP A 81 -7.33 -10.63 -8.65
N MET A 82 -6.49 -11.55 -9.13
CA MET A 82 -6.84 -12.42 -10.26
C MET A 82 -8.06 -13.30 -9.96
N GLN A 83 -8.15 -13.86 -8.75
CA GLN A 83 -9.28 -14.67 -8.31
C GLN A 83 -10.58 -13.84 -8.29
N THR A 84 -10.55 -12.65 -7.69
CA THR A 84 -11.69 -11.73 -7.66
C THR A 84 -12.13 -11.32 -9.07
N ASN A 85 -11.19 -11.05 -9.97
CA ASN A 85 -11.52 -10.74 -11.37
C ASN A 85 -12.24 -11.90 -12.07
N ILE A 86 -11.80 -13.14 -11.84
CA ILE A 86 -12.45 -14.33 -12.42
C ILE A 86 -13.84 -14.55 -11.83
N GLU A 87 -14.00 -14.45 -10.51
CA GLU A 87 -15.29 -14.56 -9.84
C GLU A 87 -16.26 -13.45 -10.27
N GLY A 88 -15.74 -12.26 -10.53
CA GLY A 88 -16.45 -11.13 -11.13
C GLY A 88 -16.72 -11.26 -12.63
N HIS A 89 -16.36 -12.38 -13.27
CA HIS A 89 -16.51 -12.63 -14.70
C HIS A 89 -15.78 -11.60 -15.60
N SER A 90 -14.70 -11.00 -15.11
CA SER A 90 -13.84 -10.16 -15.93
C SER A 90 -13.12 -11.01 -16.98
N ALA A 91 -13.15 -10.55 -18.22
CA ALA A 91 -12.47 -11.23 -19.33
C ALA A 91 -10.96 -10.94 -19.36
N THR A 92 -10.50 -9.90 -18.66
CA THR A 92 -9.11 -9.42 -18.69
C THR A 92 -8.61 -9.06 -17.29
N ILE A 93 -7.29 -9.10 -17.12
CA ILE A 93 -6.57 -8.59 -15.95
C ILE A 93 -5.62 -7.51 -16.46
N ASP A 94 -5.77 -6.28 -15.96
CA ASP A 94 -4.89 -5.19 -16.35
C ASP A 94 -3.63 -5.19 -15.50
N LEU A 95 -2.49 -5.07 -16.18
CA LEU A 95 -1.16 -4.95 -15.56
C LEU A 95 -0.59 -3.59 -15.93
N ILE A 96 -0.32 -2.78 -14.91
CA ILE A 96 0.24 -1.44 -15.07
C ILE A 96 1.72 -1.49 -14.68
N PHE A 97 2.57 -1.04 -15.61
CA PHE A 97 4.01 -0.94 -15.42
C PHE A 97 4.44 0.52 -15.37
N LEU A 98 5.19 0.88 -14.33
CA LEU A 98 5.75 2.21 -14.14
C LEU A 98 7.27 2.09 -13.94
N PRO A 99 8.06 3.11 -14.30
CA PRO A 99 9.47 3.17 -13.90
C PRO A 99 9.59 3.02 -12.39
N PHE A 100 10.51 2.16 -11.93
CA PHE A 100 10.74 2.00 -10.50
C PHE A 100 11.33 3.28 -9.90
N ASN A 101 10.85 3.64 -8.72
CA ASN A 101 11.32 4.80 -7.98
C ASN A 101 11.57 4.41 -6.53
N ASP A 102 12.84 4.17 -6.16
CA ASP A 102 13.21 3.75 -4.80
C ASP A 102 12.80 4.77 -3.72
N ARG A 103 12.63 6.05 -4.10
CA ARG A 103 12.13 7.07 -3.19
C ARG A 103 10.75 6.74 -2.67
N MET A 104 9.92 6.05 -3.46
CA MET A 104 8.57 5.61 -3.06
C MET A 104 8.57 4.33 -2.22
N ALA A 105 9.69 3.96 -1.60
CA ALA A 105 9.73 2.81 -0.71
C ALA A 105 8.78 2.98 0.48
N SER A 106 8.08 1.91 0.87
CA SER A 106 7.02 1.97 1.89
C SER A 106 7.42 2.39 3.30
N LYS A 107 8.73 2.46 3.58
CA LYS A 107 9.25 3.10 4.81
C LYS A 107 8.99 4.62 4.87
N HIS A 108 8.64 5.22 3.73
CA HIS A 108 8.26 6.63 3.60
C HIS A 108 6.74 6.83 3.51
N GLU A 109 5.96 5.75 3.66
CA GLU A 109 4.50 5.79 3.53
C GLU A 109 3.81 5.82 4.91
N TYR A 110 2.67 6.51 4.96
CA TYR A 110 1.78 6.59 6.11
C TYR A 110 0.37 6.25 5.67
N ARG A 111 -0.33 5.47 6.48
CA ARG A 111 -1.74 5.15 6.30
C ARG A 111 -2.57 6.10 7.13
N VAL A 112 -3.56 6.70 6.50
CA VAL A 112 -4.50 7.63 7.12
C VAL A 112 -5.87 6.99 7.15
N TYR A 113 -6.50 6.99 8.32
CA TYR A 113 -7.83 6.44 8.55
C TYR A 113 -8.85 7.57 8.56
N CYS A 114 -9.85 7.50 7.69
CA CYS A 114 -10.96 8.43 7.64
C CYS A 114 -12.24 7.76 8.13
N SER A 115 -12.80 8.31 9.19
CA SER A 115 -13.94 7.74 9.92
C SER A 115 -15.19 7.59 9.04
N PRO A 116 -15.96 6.49 9.21
CA PRO A 116 -17.23 6.32 8.53
C PRO A 116 -18.24 7.42 8.87
N GLY A 117 -19.03 7.83 7.87
CA GLY A 117 -20.07 8.86 7.99
C GLY A 117 -19.55 10.30 8.04
N LYS A 118 -18.45 10.56 8.75
CA LYS A 118 -17.84 11.90 8.85
C LYS A 118 -16.81 12.14 7.76
N GLY A 119 -16.09 11.11 7.32
CA GLY A 119 -14.97 11.23 6.39
C GLY A 119 -13.79 12.03 6.96
N ALA A 120 -13.79 12.33 8.25
CA ALA A 120 -12.73 13.07 8.95
C ALA A 120 -11.55 12.14 9.24
N ILE A 121 -10.33 12.67 9.19
CA ILE A 121 -9.15 11.94 9.61
C ILE A 121 -9.31 11.59 11.09
N ALA A 122 -9.15 10.32 11.42
CA ALA A 122 -9.32 9.76 12.75
C ALA A 122 -7.99 9.26 13.32
N ALA A 123 -7.10 8.75 12.46
CA ALA A 123 -5.81 8.24 12.88
C ALA A 123 -4.80 8.21 11.72
N VAL A 124 -3.50 8.22 12.06
CA VAL A 124 -2.38 8.09 11.13
C VAL A 124 -1.40 7.04 11.67
N SER A 125 -0.96 6.13 10.81
CA SER A 125 0.01 5.10 11.16
C SER A 125 1.15 5.07 10.15
N GLN A 126 2.39 4.90 10.59
CA GLN A 126 3.43 4.51 9.63
C GLN A 126 3.09 3.18 8.94
N TYR A 127 3.30 3.10 7.64
CA TYR A 127 2.94 1.90 6.88
C TYR A 127 3.83 0.70 7.23
N CYS A 128 5.15 0.91 7.30
CA CYS A 128 6.12 -0.13 7.69
C CYS A 128 6.18 -0.31 9.22
N TRP A 129 5.06 -0.64 9.84
CA TRP A 129 4.89 -0.78 11.30
C TRP A 129 5.93 -1.67 12.00
N HIS A 130 6.42 -2.73 11.33
CA HIS A 130 7.39 -3.68 11.87
C HIS A 130 8.85 -3.18 11.88
N LYS A 131 9.09 -1.95 11.41
CA LYS A 131 10.42 -1.32 11.40
C LYS A 131 10.38 0.00 12.17
N PRO A 132 11.52 0.43 12.75
CA PRO A 132 11.65 1.77 13.27
C PRO A 132 11.31 2.80 12.19
N TRP A 133 10.67 3.87 12.63
CA TRP A 133 10.39 5.04 11.84
C TRP A 133 11.69 5.61 11.29
N ILE A 134 11.70 6.04 10.04
CA ILE A 134 12.94 6.51 9.39
C ILE A 134 13.54 7.76 10.05
N PHE A 135 12.79 8.40 10.94
CA PHE A 135 13.17 9.58 11.71
C PHE A 135 13.32 9.27 13.21
N SER A 136 13.25 8.00 13.63
CA SER A 136 13.32 7.61 15.04
C SER A 136 14.67 7.91 15.72
N SER A 137 15.72 8.16 14.94
CA SER A 137 17.05 8.54 15.44
C SER A 137 17.26 10.05 15.56
N LEU A 138 16.29 10.86 15.13
CA LEU A 138 16.34 12.32 15.28
C LEU A 138 16.11 12.72 16.75
N GLN A 139 16.47 13.96 17.09
CA GLN A 139 16.10 14.53 18.39
C GLN A 139 14.59 14.78 18.46
N SER A 140 14.00 14.73 19.65
CA SER A 140 12.54 14.84 19.83
C SER A 140 11.92 16.09 19.18
N GLU A 141 12.62 17.24 19.21
CA GLU A 141 12.14 18.46 18.55
C GLU A 141 12.10 18.32 17.02
N GLU A 142 13.09 17.66 16.41
CA GLU A 142 13.16 17.41 14.98
C GLU A 142 12.15 16.34 14.55
N MET A 143 11.93 15.33 15.40
CA MET A 143 10.86 14.34 15.22
C MET A 143 9.49 15.00 15.14
N ASN A 144 9.19 15.89 16.09
CA ASN A 144 7.91 16.62 16.13
C ASN A 144 7.75 17.51 14.89
N LYS A 145 8.77 18.30 14.52
CA LYS A 145 8.74 19.10 13.28
C LYS A 145 8.50 18.24 12.04
N THR A 146 9.07 17.04 12.00
CA THR A 146 8.87 16.11 10.90
C THR A 146 7.45 15.55 10.88
N ALA A 147 6.92 15.16 12.05
CA ALA A 147 5.53 14.73 12.19
C ALA A 147 4.55 15.83 11.75
N ASP A 148 4.78 17.08 12.16
CA ASP A 148 3.99 18.25 11.74
C ASP A 148 4.02 18.44 10.21
N ALA A 149 5.19 18.33 9.59
CA ALA A 149 5.32 18.46 8.14
C ALA A 149 4.54 17.36 7.40
N ILE A 150 4.57 16.13 7.90
CA ILE A 150 3.83 15.01 7.33
C ILE A 150 2.33 15.20 7.53
N TRP A 151 1.91 15.57 8.74
CA TRP A 151 0.52 15.88 9.09
C TRP A 151 -0.07 16.95 8.18
N ASN A 152 0.64 18.08 8.00
CA ASN A 152 0.20 19.15 7.10
C ASN A 152 0.02 18.66 5.66
N GLY A 153 0.92 17.79 5.18
CA GLY A 153 0.78 17.16 3.87
C GLY A 153 -0.41 16.21 3.78
N ILE A 154 -0.69 15.44 4.84
CA ILE A 154 -1.86 14.55 4.95
C ILE A 154 -3.16 15.37 4.90
N VAL A 155 -3.27 16.43 5.70
CA VAL A 155 -4.43 17.33 5.72
C VAL A 155 -4.64 17.96 4.34
N GLY A 156 -3.58 18.42 3.67
CA GLY A 156 -3.68 18.98 2.33
C GLY A 156 -4.17 17.98 1.26
N ILE A 157 -3.78 16.71 1.37
CA ILE A 157 -4.28 15.64 0.48
C ILE A 157 -5.74 15.30 0.82
N HIS A 158 -6.07 15.20 2.11
CA HIS A 158 -7.43 14.95 2.56
C HIS A 158 -8.41 16.01 2.08
N GLN A 159 -8.03 17.29 2.15
CA GLN A 159 -8.82 18.40 1.63
C GLN A 159 -9.06 18.29 0.11
N GLN A 160 -8.06 17.84 -0.65
CA GLN A 160 -8.22 17.58 -2.09
C GLN A 160 -9.18 16.42 -2.34
N ILE A 161 -9.03 15.30 -1.62
CA ILE A 161 -9.95 14.16 -1.72
C ILE A 161 -11.39 14.61 -1.45
N ILE A 162 -11.64 15.26 -0.31
CA ILE A 162 -12.98 15.73 0.05
C ILE A 162 -13.53 16.76 -0.95
N GLY A 163 -12.66 17.63 -1.49
CA GLY A 163 -13.02 18.63 -2.48
C GLY A 163 -13.43 18.05 -3.84
N ASP A 164 -12.87 16.89 -4.21
CA ASP A 164 -13.16 16.19 -5.47
C ASP A 164 -14.41 15.30 -5.40
N LEU A 165 -14.92 14.97 -4.20
CA LEU A 165 -16.10 14.12 -4.02
C LEU A 165 -17.40 14.85 -4.40
N ASP A 166 -18.20 14.22 -5.26
CA ASP A 166 -19.56 14.66 -5.57
C ASP A 166 -20.56 13.94 -4.67
N ARG A 167 -21.15 14.65 -3.70
CA ARG A 167 -22.13 14.06 -2.77
C ARG A 167 -23.43 13.60 -3.44
N THR A 168 -23.67 13.98 -4.70
CA THR A 168 -24.81 13.48 -5.49
C THR A 168 -24.47 12.17 -6.21
N ASN A 169 -23.18 11.82 -6.32
CA ASN A 169 -22.72 10.54 -6.81
C ASN A 169 -22.89 9.47 -5.72
N GLU A 170 -23.54 8.36 -6.08
CA GLU A 170 -23.83 7.27 -5.14
C GLU A 170 -22.56 6.59 -4.60
N LEU A 171 -21.51 6.46 -5.42
CA LEU A 171 -20.25 5.84 -5.01
C LEU A 171 -19.48 6.73 -4.03
N ASP A 172 -19.45 8.04 -4.26
CA ASP A 172 -18.78 9.00 -3.36
C ASP A 172 -19.54 9.11 -2.03
N ALA A 173 -20.86 9.12 -2.08
CA ALA A 173 -21.69 9.05 -0.88
C ALA A 173 -21.48 7.74 -0.10
N LEU A 174 -21.33 6.61 -0.81
CA LEU A 174 -21.05 5.32 -0.21
C LEU A 174 -19.65 5.27 0.43
N LEU A 175 -18.63 5.83 -0.24
CA LEU A 175 -17.27 5.94 0.29
C LEU A 175 -17.26 6.71 1.62
N LEU A 176 -17.93 7.85 1.67
CA LEU A 176 -18.05 8.64 2.91
C LEU A 176 -18.83 7.87 3.99
N LYS A 177 -19.93 7.22 3.64
CA LYS A 177 -20.74 6.43 4.57
C LYS A 177 -19.96 5.28 5.19
N GLN A 178 -19.16 4.57 4.39
CA GLN A 178 -18.37 3.43 4.83
C GLN A 178 -17.05 3.82 5.50
N GLY A 179 -16.59 5.06 5.28
CA GLY A 179 -15.24 5.47 5.63
C GLY A 179 -14.24 4.99 4.58
N TYR A 180 -13.05 5.55 4.63
CA TYR A 180 -11.97 5.18 3.72
C TYR A 180 -10.62 5.30 4.41
N THR A 181 -9.60 4.74 3.78
CA THR A 181 -8.22 4.96 4.17
C THR A 181 -7.43 5.40 2.95
N PHE A 182 -6.37 6.18 3.16
CA PHE A 182 -5.48 6.53 2.08
C PHE A 182 -4.03 6.45 2.51
N ASP A 183 -3.17 6.01 1.60
CA ASP A 183 -1.73 5.90 1.83
C ASP A 183 -1.06 7.16 1.27
N VAL A 184 -0.19 7.79 2.08
CA VAL A 184 0.55 9.01 1.74
C VAL A 184 2.03 8.73 1.76
N PHE A 185 2.71 9.08 0.67
CA PHE A 185 4.17 9.08 0.60
C PHE A 185 4.71 10.44 1.04
N TYR A 186 5.68 10.47 1.95
CA TYR A 186 6.40 11.68 2.33
C TYR A 186 7.82 11.70 1.74
N ASN A 187 8.09 12.70 0.90
CA ASN A 187 9.42 12.95 0.35
C ASN A 187 10.25 13.81 1.31
N LYS A 188 11.10 13.18 2.09
CA LYS A 188 11.99 13.87 3.04
C LYS A 188 12.96 14.86 2.40
N GLU A 189 13.34 14.68 1.13
CA GLU A 189 14.28 15.57 0.45
C GLU A 189 13.61 16.88 0.03
N LYS A 190 12.32 16.82 -0.30
CA LYS A 190 11.55 17.97 -0.79
C LYS A 190 10.58 18.54 0.24
N GLY A 191 10.35 17.82 1.34
CA GLY A 191 9.31 18.17 2.33
C GLY A 191 7.89 18.11 1.76
N THR A 192 7.64 17.26 0.76
CA THR A 192 6.34 17.18 0.06
C THR A 192 5.67 15.83 0.26
N SER A 193 4.33 15.83 0.34
CA SER A 193 3.52 14.62 0.40
C SER A 193 2.81 14.34 -0.92
N ALA A 194 2.57 13.07 -1.23
CA ALA A 194 1.79 12.64 -2.39
C ALA A 194 0.86 11.47 -2.02
N LEU A 195 -0.34 11.45 -2.61
CA LEU A 195 -1.25 10.33 -2.51
C LEU A 195 -0.66 9.10 -3.23
N VAL A 196 -0.68 7.95 -2.57
CA VAL A 196 -0.18 6.67 -3.10
C VAL A 196 -1.35 5.77 -3.49
N ASP A 197 -2.34 5.65 -2.62
CA ASP A 197 -3.46 4.72 -2.79
C ASP A 197 -4.68 5.16 -1.98
N LEU A 198 -5.87 4.77 -2.44
CA LEU A 198 -7.15 5.00 -1.76
C LEU A 198 -7.86 3.66 -1.57
N ASN A 199 -8.24 3.35 -0.34
CA ASN A 199 -8.72 2.03 0.07
C ASN A 199 -10.04 2.13 0.85
N VAL A 200 -10.86 1.09 0.77
CA VAL A 200 -12.07 0.95 1.60
C VAL A 200 -11.67 0.74 3.06
N PHE A 201 -12.47 1.28 4.00
CA PHE A 201 -12.24 1.17 5.43
C PHE A 201 -12.72 -0.17 6.02
N GLY A 202 -12.06 -0.62 7.09
CA GLY A 202 -12.54 -1.68 7.96
C GLY A 202 -11.74 -2.99 7.91
N ALA A 203 -11.90 -3.80 8.96
CA ALA A 203 -11.14 -5.02 9.20
C ALA A 203 -11.30 -6.13 8.14
N THR A 204 -12.44 -6.14 7.45
CA THR A 204 -12.75 -7.11 6.40
C THR A 204 -12.31 -6.64 5.01
N SER A 205 -11.81 -5.42 4.89
CA SER A 205 -11.27 -4.89 3.64
C SER A 205 -9.81 -5.32 3.45
N GLY A 206 -9.25 -5.09 2.25
CA GLY A 206 -7.82 -5.22 2.01
C GLY A 206 -6.95 -4.23 2.82
N CYS A 207 -7.57 -3.29 3.53
CA CYS A 207 -6.89 -2.35 4.41
C CYS A 207 -6.37 -3.05 5.68
N ARG A 208 -5.07 -3.35 5.70
CA ARG A 208 -4.34 -3.72 6.92
C ARG A 208 -4.39 -2.60 7.97
N SER A 209 -4.30 -2.97 9.25
CA SER A 209 -4.45 -2.08 10.40
C SER A 209 -3.18 -1.34 10.83
N SER A 210 -2.02 -1.69 10.27
CA SER A 210 -0.72 -1.11 10.62
C SER A 210 -0.46 -1.12 12.14
N LEU A 211 -0.24 0.04 12.78
CA LEU A 211 -0.02 0.15 14.23
C LEU A 211 -1.30 0.26 15.07
N PHE A 212 -2.48 0.18 14.44
CA PHE A 212 -3.74 0.14 15.15
C PHE A 212 -4.32 -1.27 15.14
N HIS A 213 -5.22 -1.54 16.07
CA HIS A 213 -5.99 -2.76 16.18
C HIS A 213 -7.47 -2.44 16.01
N TRP A 214 -8.11 -3.04 14.99
CA TRP A 214 -9.50 -2.73 14.60
C TRP A 214 -10.54 -2.88 15.72
N ILE A 215 -10.27 -3.70 16.73
CA ILE A 215 -11.19 -3.94 17.84
C ILE A 215 -10.83 -3.08 19.06
N GLU A 216 -9.54 -2.89 19.32
CA GLU A 216 -9.10 -2.19 20.55
C GLU A 216 -9.17 -0.68 20.34
N ASP A 217 -8.86 -0.21 19.13
CA ASP A 217 -8.89 1.20 18.74
C ASP A 217 -10.18 1.56 18.01
N LEU A 218 -11.27 0.82 18.24
CA LEU A 218 -12.53 0.98 17.51
C LEU A 218 -13.08 2.40 17.64
N THR A 219 -13.13 2.95 18.85
CA THR A 219 -13.68 4.30 19.10
C THR A 219 -12.86 5.36 18.38
N LEU A 220 -11.53 5.27 18.45
CA LEU A 220 -10.61 6.13 17.73
C LEU A 220 -10.85 6.04 16.22
N LEU A 221 -10.74 4.86 15.62
CA LEU A 221 -10.82 4.68 14.17
C LEU A 221 -12.19 5.05 13.57
N TYR A 222 -13.26 4.94 14.35
CA TYR A 222 -14.60 5.34 13.95
C TYR A 222 -14.92 6.82 14.24
N GLY A 223 -13.95 7.57 14.79
CA GLY A 223 -14.03 9.02 14.97
C GLY A 223 -14.89 9.44 16.15
N ASP A 224 -14.97 8.62 17.20
CA ASP A 224 -15.63 8.96 18.46
C ASP A 224 -14.73 9.79 19.40
N GLU A 225 -13.43 9.82 19.12
CA GLU A 225 -12.44 10.65 19.82
C GLU A 225 -12.27 12.03 19.15
N GLU A 226 -11.87 13.04 19.95
CA GLU A 226 -11.60 14.40 19.44
C GLU A 226 -10.19 14.56 18.86
N GLU A 227 -9.22 13.79 19.38
CA GLU A 227 -7.82 13.85 18.96
C GLU A 227 -7.52 12.79 17.90
N VAL A 228 -6.66 13.15 16.94
CA VAL A 228 -6.12 12.23 15.94
C VAL A 228 -4.79 11.70 16.42
N GLU A 229 -4.68 10.38 16.57
CA GLU A 229 -3.39 9.75 16.90
C GLU A 229 -2.52 9.54 15.66
N PHE A 230 -1.27 9.96 15.77
CA PHE A 230 -0.19 9.65 14.82
C PHE A 230 0.79 8.67 15.48
N ASN A 231 0.74 7.42 15.04
CA ASN A 231 1.53 6.33 15.60
C ASN A 231 2.70 5.93 14.69
N VAL A 232 3.90 5.89 15.29
CA VAL A 232 5.15 5.43 14.66
C VAL A 232 5.94 4.50 15.58
N THR A 233 6.73 3.59 15.02
CA THR A 233 7.60 2.72 15.83
C THR A 233 8.94 3.40 16.08
N VAL A 234 9.43 3.41 17.32
CA VAL A 234 10.73 3.99 17.70
C VAL A 234 11.64 2.92 18.30
N GLU A 235 12.96 3.10 18.18
CA GLU A 235 13.94 2.27 18.90
C GLU A 235 14.16 2.84 20.30
N ASN A 236 13.84 2.05 21.34
CA ASN A 236 14.20 2.36 22.71
C ASN A 236 15.36 1.46 23.17
N GLN A 237 16.10 1.90 24.18
CA GLN A 237 17.25 1.17 24.76
C GLN A 237 16.90 -0.23 25.34
N GLY A 238 15.62 -0.63 25.33
CA GLY A 238 15.13 -1.97 25.72
C GLY A 238 14.30 -2.71 24.66
N GLY A 239 14.22 -2.22 23.41
CA GLY A 239 13.42 -2.82 22.33
C GLY A 239 12.64 -1.79 21.50
N ALA A 240 11.86 -2.24 20.52
CA ALA A 240 10.98 -1.37 19.74
C ALA A 240 9.75 -0.95 20.57
N GLY A 241 9.38 0.33 20.53
CA GLY A 241 8.16 0.88 21.15
C GLY A 241 7.33 1.67 20.14
N ILE A 242 6.11 2.05 20.51
CA ILE A 242 5.27 2.96 19.71
C ILE A 242 5.37 4.36 20.33
N LEU A 243 5.62 5.35 19.48
CA LEU A 243 5.48 6.77 19.81
C LEU A 243 4.16 7.24 19.19
N SER A 244 3.32 7.82 20.04
CA SER A 244 2.04 8.44 19.66
C SER A 244 2.16 9.95 19.83
N THR A 245 1.71 10.70 18.82
CA THR A 245 1.53 12.16 18.89
C THR A 245 0.10 12.48 18.48
N CYS A 246 -0.56 13.36 19.23
CA CYS A 246 -1.94 13.74 18.96
C CYS A 246 -2.02 15.04 18.17
N PHE A 247 -2.95 15.11 17.23
CA PHE A 247 -3.33 16.30 16.48
C PHE A 247 -4.80 16.65 16.73
N LEU A 248 -5.14 17.93 16.64
CA LEU A 248 -6.51 18.45 16.68
C LEU A 248 -7.01 18.74 15.26
#